data_AF-A0A7V9L309-F1
#
_entry.id   AF-A0A7V9L309-F1
#
_cell.length_a   1.000
_cell.length_b   1.000
_cell.length_c   1.000
_cell.angle_alpha   90.00
_cell.angle_beta   90.00
_cell.angle_gamma   90.00
#
_symmetry.space_group_name_H-M   'P 1'
#
loop_
_entity.id
_entity.type
_entity.pdbx_description
1 polymer ?
#
loop_
_entity_poly.entity_id
_entity_poly.type
_entity_poly.pdbx_seq_one_letter_code
_entity_poly.pdbx_strand_id
1 'polypeptide(L)'
;MGSDEGMRVVGTIRSIELHTLAAKFANVTTRQVAKIQLDIERATDEEGEDIDVVNLNEIHFQGPAELVPRFSTGDRVQIVTSPESSLHITSIKPAPLS
;
A
#
# COMPACT_ATOMS: atom_id res chain seq x y z
N MET A 1 3.91 -7.94 22.96
CA MET A 1 4.87 -8.06 21.85
C MET A 1 4.23 -7.28 20.71
N GLY A 2 4.68 -6.05 20.45
CA GLY A 2 4.13 -5.25 19.35
C GLY A 2 4.53 -5.89 18.02
N SER A 3 3.60 -6.05 17.10
CA SER A 3 3.90 -6.52 15.75
C SER A 3 4.76 -5.48 15.03
N ASP A 4 5.79 -5.91 14.30
CA ASP A 4 6.54 -5.06 13.37
C ASP A 4 5.72 -4.69 12.10
N GLU A 5 4.43 -4.99 12.11
CA GLU A 5 3.46 -4.78 11.05
C GLU A 5 2.47 -3.70 11.52
N GLY A 6 2.25 -2.70 10.67
CA GLY A 6 1.20 -1.71 10.88
C GLY A 6 -0.15 -2.21 10.34
N MET A 7 -0.91 -1.28 9.75
CA MET A 7 -2.23 -1.55 9.19
C MET A 7 -2.22 -2.69 8.15
N ARG A 8 -3.23 -3.56 8.21
CA ARG A 8 -3.53 -4.55 7.18
C ARG A 8 -4.75 -4.13 6.41
N VAL A 9 -4.65 -4.13 5.08
CA VAL A 9 -5.72 -3.67 4.19
C VAL A 9 -5.99 -4.72 3.14
N VAL A 10 -7.26 -5.08 2.96
CA VAL A 10 -7.72 -5.93 1.86
C VAL A 10 -8.59 -5.08 0.95
N GLY A 11 -8.31 -5.15 -0.34
CA GLY A 11 -9.09 -4.41 -1.33
C GLY A 11 -8.70 -4.76 -2.76
N THR A 12 -9.43 -4.17 -3.70
CA THR A 12 -9.17 -4.31 -5.13
C THR A 12 -8.37 -3.11 -5.63
N ILE A 13 -7.32 -3.34 -6.41
CA ILE A 13 -6.50 -2.27 -6.97
C ILE A 13 -7.35 -1.43 -7.93
N ARG A 14 -7.63 -0.19 -7.55
CA ARG A 14 -8.30 0.81 -8.39
C ARG A 14 -7.30 1.46 -9.34
N SER A 15 -6.11 1.80 -8.84
CA SER A 15 -5.03 2.36 -9.64
C SER A 15 -3.67 1.89 -9.12
N ILE A 16 -2.73 1.71 -10.05
CA ILE A 16 -1.33 1.44 -9.74
C ILE A 16 -0.46 2.18 -10.77
N GLU A 17 0.44 3.03 -10.29
CA GLU A 17 1.29 3.85 -11.15
C GLU A 17 2.70 3.99 -10.60
N LEU A 18 3.67 4.17 -11.52
CA LEU A 18 5.04 4.46 -11.17
C LEU A 18 5.21 5.96 -10.99
N HIS A 19 5.52 6.38 -9.77
CA HIS A 19 5.74 7.77 -9.44
C HIS A 19 7.24 8.05 -9.26
N THR A 20 7.78 8.98 -10.06
CA THR A 20 9.16 9.43 -9.92
C THR A 20 9.23 10.54 -8.89
N LEU A 21 9.87 10.27 -7.75
CA LEU A 21 10.18 11.30 -6.77
C LEU A 21 11.34 12.14 -7.30
N ALA A 22 11.08 13.42 -7.53
CA ALA A 22 12.09 14.35 -7.99
C ALA A 22 13.23 14.44 -6.96
N ALA A 23 14.46 14.37 -7.44
CA ALA A 23 15.63 14.59 -6.62
C ALA A 23 15.64 16.06 -6.15
N LYS A 24 15.60 16.29 -4.83
CA LYS A 24 15.70 17.65 -4.27
C LYS A 24 17.09 18.26 -4.42
N PHE A 25 18.09 17.46 -4.79
CA PHE A 25 19.49 17.87 -4.94
C PHE A 25 20.11 17.24 -6.18
N ALA A 26 21.00 17.98 -6.85
CA ALA A 26 21.58 17.62 -8.14
C ALA A 26 22.36 16.28 -8.18
N ASN A 27 22.72 15.73 -7.03
CA ASN A 27 23.51 14.50 -6.90
C ASN A 27 22.72 13.30 -6.33
N VAL A 28 21.40 13.40 -6.21
CA VAL A 28 20.57 12.30 -5.70
C VAL A 28 19.89 11.59 -6.88
N THR A 29 20.05 10.27 -6.95
CA THR A 29 19.36 9.43 -7.94
C THR A 29 17.85 9.57 -7.75
N THR A 30 17.11 9.81 -8.83
CA THR A 30 15.65 9.81 -8.80
C THR A 30 15.15 8.48 -8.25
N ARG A 31 14.32 8.54 -7.20
CA ARG A 31 13.72 7.34 -6.62
C ARG A 31 12.34 7.13 -7.23
N GLN A 32 12.12 5.96 -7.81
CA GLN A 32 10.79 5.58 -8.27
C GLN A 32 10.08 4.78 -7.17
N VAL A 33 8.80 5.05 -6.99
CA VAL A 33 7.93 4.34 -6.05
C VAL A 33 6.64 3.96 -6.76
N ALA A 34 6.07 2.82 -6.41
CA ALA A 34 4.71 2.48 -6.84
C ALA A 34 3.72 3.22 -5.94
N LYS A 35 2.74 3.91 -6.53
CA LYS A 35 1.57 4.40 -5.81
C LYS A 35 0.38 3.51 -6.15
N ILE A 36 -0.29 3.02 -5.12
CA ILE A 36 -1.42 2.10 -5.25
C ILE A 36 -2.62 2.69 -4.52
N GLN A 37 -3.75 2.78 -5.23
CA GLN A 37 -5.05 3.10 -4.63
C GLN A 37 -5.92 1.85 -4.65
N LEU A 38 -6.60 1.58 -3.53
CA LEU A 38 -7.48 0.45 -3.38
C LEU A 38 -8.94 0.89 -3.25
N ASP A 39 -9.84 0.11 -3.82
CA ASP A 39 -11.20 -0.06 -3.33
C ASP A 39 -11.14 -0.95 -2.08
N ILE A 40 -11.07 -0.32 -0.91
CA ILE A 40 -10.84 -1.02 0.36
C ILE A 40 -12.12 -1.74 0.81
N GLU A 41 -12.00 -3.04 1.05
CA GLU A 41 -13.06 -3.91 1.56
C GLU A 41 -12.96 -4.09 3.09
N ARG A 42 -11.73 -4.14 3.61
CA ARG A 42 -11.44 -4.32 5.03
C ARG A 42 -10.11 -3.66 5.38
N ALA A 43 -10.05 -3.02 6.53
CA ALA A 43 -8.80 -2.55 7.11
C ALA A 43 -8.78 -2.87 8.61
N THR A 44 -7.64 -3.31 9.11
CA THR A 44 -7.39 -3.51 10.54
C THR A 44 -6.11 -2.83 10.94
N ASP A 45 -6.02 -2.34 12.18
CA ASP A 45 -4.78 -1.78 12.72
C ASP A 45 -3.76 -2.88 13.10
N GLU A 46 -2.70 -2.47 13.80
CA GLU A 46 -1.63 -3.37 14.28
C GLU A 46 -2.11 -4.33 15.38
N GLU A 47 -3.14 -3.96 16.15
CA GLU A 47 -3.75 -4.79 17.18
C GLU A 47 -4.81 -5.74 16.59
N GLY A 48 -5.20 -5.51 15.34
CA GLY A 48 -6.21 -6.28 14.61
C GLY A 48 -7.62 -5.72 14.77
N GLU A 49 -7.77 -4.52 15.33
CA GLU A 49 -9.04 -3.83 15.45
C GLU A 49 -9.47 -3.26 14.10
N ASP A 50 -10.78 -3.33 13.80
CA ASP A 50 -11.33 -2.87 12.54
C ASP A 50 -11.21 -1.34 12.41
N ILE A 51 -10.67 -0.89 11.27
CA ILE A 51 -10.61 0.52 10.89
C ILE A 51 -11.76 0.80 9.93
N ASP A 52 -12.50 1.88 10.17
CA ASP A 52 -13.53 2.34 9.25
C ASP A 52 -12.92 2.71 7.88
N VAL A 53 -13.27 1.90 6.88
CA VAL A 53 -12.78 2.00 5.50
C VAL A 53 -13.16 3.33 4.84
N VAL A 54 -14.20 4.02 5.32
CA VAL A 54 -14.59 5.35 4.82
C VAL A 54 -13.50 6.37 5.07
N ASN A 55 -12.76 6.24 6.18
CA ASN A 55 -11.64 7.12 6.52
C ASN A 55 -10.39 6.87 5.65
N LEU A 56 -10.38 5.79 4.86
CA LEU A 56 -9.26 5.37 4.02
C LEU A 56 -9.54 5.57 2.52
N ASN A 57 -10.74 6.03 2.18
CA ASN A 57 -11.11 6.34 0.81
C ASN A 57 -10.18 7.48 0.33
N GLU A 58 -9.50 7.30 -0.80
CA GLU A 58 -8.46 8.21 -1.36
C GLU A 58 -7.03 8.07 -0.82
N ILE A 59 -6.77 7.12 0.08
CA ILE A 59 -5.40 6.84 0.50
C ILE A 59 -4.59 6.21 -0.64
N HIS A 60 -3.35 6.68 -0.77
CA HIS A 60 -2.35 6.13 -1.68
C HIS A 60 -1.28 5.40 -0.89
N PHE A 61 -1.23 4.08 -1.06
CA PHE A 61 -0.16 3.25 -0.52
C PHE A 61 1.09 3.39 -1.38
N GLN A 62 2.25 3.44 -0.74
CA GLN A 62 3.53 3.61 -1.41
C GLN A 62 4.39 2.36 -1.21
N GLY A 63 4.79 1.75 -2.31
CA GLY A 63 5.66 0.57 -2.30
C GLY A 63 6.85 0.70 -3.25
N PRO A 64 7.68 -0.33 -3.35
CA PRO A 64 8.78 -0.36 -4.31
C PRO A 64 8.27 -0.34 -5.75
N ALA A 65 9.08 0.19 -6.67
CA ALA A 65 8.74 0.35 -8.09
C ALA A 65 8.38 -0.99 -8.77
N GLU A 66 8.96 -2.10 -8.31
CA GLU A 66 8.73 -3.43 -8.89
C GLU A 66 7.29 -3.93 -8.70
N LEU A 67 6.44 -3.25 -7.92
CA LEU A 67 5.03 -3.63 -7.79
C LEU A 67 4.22 -3.34 -9.06
N VAL A 68 4.57 -2.29 -9.81
CA VAL A 68 3.84 -1.88 -11.03
C VAL A 68 3.81 -2.97 -12.10
N PRO A 69 4.91 -3.66 -12.44
CA PRO A 69 4.87 -4.79 -13.37
C PRO A 69 4.29 -6.08 -12.77
N ARG A 70 4.08 -6.17 -11.45
CA ARG A 70 3.66 -7.40 -10.76
C ARG A 70 2.17 -7.47 -10.44
N PHE A 71 1.52 -6.32 -10.35
CA PHE A 71 0.11 -6.18 -10.02
C PHE A 71 -0.56 -5.26 -11.02
N SER A 72 -1.86 -5.43 -11.21
CA SER A 72 -2.67 -4.67 -12.16
C SER A 72 -3.95 -4.16 -11.51
N THR A 73 -4.55 -3.15 -12.12
CA THR A 73 -5.90 -2.70 -11.76
C THR A 73 -6.89 -3.87 -11.88
N GLY A 74 -7.75 -4.02 -10.88
CA GLY A 74 -8.68 -5.14 -10.74
C GLY A 74 -8.14 -6.31 -9.91
N ASP A 75 -6.83 -6.35 -9.61
CA ASP A 75 -6.29 -7.38 -8.73
C ASP A 75 -6.75 -7.15 -7.29
N ARG A 76 -7.26 -8.22 -6.65
CA ARG A 76 -7.59 -8.19 -5.23
C ARG A 76 -6.38 -8.57 -4.40
N VAL A 77 -5.96 -7.68 -3.51
CA VAL A 77 -4.71 -7.79 -2.75
C VAL A 77 -4.93 -7.59 -1.26
N GLN A 78 -4.01 -8.17 -0.48
CA GLN A 78 -3.79 -7.84 0.92
C GLN A 78 -2.47 -7.07 1.03
N ILE A 79 -2.54 -5.85 1.56
CA ILE A 79 -1.40 -4.99 1.89
C ILE A 79 -1.16 -5.04 3.39
N VAL A 80 0.10 -5.02 3.79
CA VAL A 80 0.55 -4.69 5.15
C VAL A 80 1.44 -3.46 5.06
N THR A 81 1.19 -2.49 5.93
CA THR A 81 1.96 -1.24 5.97
C THR A 81 2.99 -1.23 7.09
N SER A 82 3.90 -0.26 7.05
CA SER A 82 4.79 0.01 8.19
C SER A 82 4.00 0.68 9.33
N PRO A 83 4.35 0.41 10.61
CA PRO A 83 3.70 1.04 11.76
C PRO A 83 3.95 2.56 11.78
N GLU A 84 5.12 3.02 11.32
CA GLU A 84 5.52 4.44 11.38
C GLU A 84 4.73 5.36 10.43
N SER A 85 4.23 4.82 9.31
CA SER A 85 3.67 5.64 8.25
C SER A 85 2.25 5.25 7.84
N SER A 86 1.75 4.07 8.21
CA SER A 86 0.43 3.52 7.80
C SER A 86 0.15 3.53 6.28
N LEU A 87 1.13 3.93 5.46
CA LEU A 87 1.02 4.17 4.01
C LEU A 87 2.11 3.43 3.23
N HIS A 88 3.27 3.20 3.86
CA HIS A 88 4.37 2.49 3.22
C HIS A 88 4.11 0.99 3.26
N ILE A 89 4.06 0.36 2.09
CA ILE A 89 3.85 -1.07 1.92
C ILE A 89 5.11 -1.82 2.36
N THR A 90 4.99 -2.64 3.39
CA THR A 90 6.01 -3.62 3.78
C THR A 90 5.77 -4.97 3.13
N SER A 91 4.51 -5.31 2.85
CA SER A 91 4.13 -6.55 2.17
C SER A 91 2.86 -6.36 1.33
N ILE A 92 2.83 -7.02 0.17
CA ILE A 92 1.64 -7.10 -0.69
C ILE A 92 1.58 -8.49 -1.34
N LYS A 93 0.39 -9.09 -1.32
CA LYS A 93 0.13 -10.41 -1.91
C LYS A 93 -1.31 -10.47 -2.45
N PRO A 94 -1.60 -11.34 -3.43
CA PRO A 94 -2.99 -11.64 -3.79
C PRO A 94 -3.79 -12.04 -2.55
N ALA A 95 -4.98 -11.46 -2.39
CA ALA A 95 -5.86 -11.84 -1.29
C ALA A 95 -6.47 -13.21 -1.59
N PRO A 96 -6.59 -14.11 -0.59
CA PRO A 96 -7.25 -15.39 -0.81
C PRO A 96 -8.70 -15.17 -1.26
N LEU A 97 -9.12 -15.96 -2.25
CA LEU A 97 -10.52 -16.09 -2.61
C LEU A 97 -11.24 -16.67 -1.39
N SER A 98 -12.12 -15.89 -0.78
CA SER A 98 -12.93 -16.29 0.37
C SER A 98 -13.90 -17.41 0.00
#